data_AF-A0A8T5NAQ6-F1
#
_entry.id   AF-A0A8T5NAQ6-F1
#
_cell.length_a   1.000
_cell.length_b   1.000
_cell.length_c   1.000
_cell.angle_alpha   90.00
_cell.angle_beta   90.00
_cell.angle_gamma   90.00
#
_symmetry.space_group_name_H-M   'P 1'
#
loop_
_entity.id
_entity.type
_entity.pdbx_description
1 polymer ?
#
loop_
_entity_poly.entity_id
_entity_poly.type
_entity_poly.pdbx_seq_one_letter_code
_entity_poly.pdbx_strand_id
1 'polypeptide(L)'
;METKDVGLAALMTLSSLVLTNSWLSRFGDSDPVIVLSAMILAGSLAAMILLLNMRLIKLEEIVNAKERSIRINIKGVEENLDKKMEAIAQNTRNTIGEFSKRIYR
;
A
#
# COMPACT_ATOMS: atom_id res chain seq x y z
N MET A 1 2.48 9.96 8.56
CA MET A 1 3.50 10.06 9.63
C MET A 1 3.13 11.25 10.46
N GLU A 2 2.97 11.09 11.78
CA GLU A 2 2.92 12.27 12.64
C GLU A 2 4.28 12.98 12.54
N THR A 3 4.28 14.31 12.55
CA THR A 3 5.51 15.11 12.58
C THR A 3 6.45 14.71 13.73
N LYS A 4 5.88 14.12 14.78
CA LYS A 4 6.58 13.52 15.92
C LYS A 4 7.45 12.32 15.53
N ASP A 5 6.96 11.42 14.68
CA ASP A 5 7.70 10.21 14.28
C ASP A 5 8.94 10.57 13.46
N VAL A 6 8.80 11.57 12.59
CA VAL A 6 9.91 12.10 11.79
C VAL A 6 10.95 12.78 12.69
N GLY A 7 10.49 13.54 13.69
CA GLY A 7 11.37 14.19 14.67
C GLY A 7 12.15 13.19 15.53
N LEU A 8 11.48 12.13 16.01
CA LEU A 8 12.13 11.06 16.78
C LEU A 8 13.14 10.28 15.95
N ALA A 9 12.80 9.94 14.70
CA ALA A 9 13.74 9.28 13.79
C ALA A 9 14.95 10.16 13.44
N ALA A 10 14.76 11.47 13.27
CA ALA A 10 15.84 12.42 13.07
C ALA A 10 16.74 12.49 14.32
N LEU A 11 16.16 12.55 15.53
CA LEU A 11 16.89 12.55 16.79
C LEU A 11 17.74 11.27 16.96
N MET A 12 17.17 10.10 16.64
CA MET A 12 17.86 8.82 16.66
C MET A 12 19.06 8.80 15.69
N THR A 13 18.86 9.36 14.50
CA THR A 13 19.90 9.45 13.46
C THR A 13 21.06 10.33 13.92
N LEU A 14 20.76 11.53 14.44
CA LEU A 14 21.76 12.46 14.97
C LEU A 14 22.51 11.85 16.16
N SER A 15 21.81 11.18 17.07
CA SER A 15 22.44 10.49 18.19
C SER A 15 23.39 9.38 17.73
N SER A 16 23.01 8.60 16.71
CA SER A 16 23.88 7.57 16.14
C SER A 16 25.13 8.16 15.52
N LEU A 17 25.01 9.28 14.80
CA LEU A 17 26.15 9.97 14.18
C LEU A 17 27.15 10.49 15.22
N VAL A 18 26.64 11.11 16.29
CA VAL A 18 27.48 11.59 17.40
C VAL A 18 28.17 10.43 18.11
N LEU A 19 27.46 9.32 18.31
CA LEU A 19 28.04 8.13 18.94
C LEU A 19 29.17 7.54 18.08
N THR A 20 28.95 7.42 16.76
CA THR A 20 29.97 6.93 15.82
C THR A 20 31.22 7.81 15.84
N ASN A 21 31.04 9.15 15.83
CA ASN A 21 32.17 10.08 15.87
C ASN A 21 32.96 9.98 17.19
N SER A 22 32.27 9.98 18.33
CA SER A 22 32.89 9.85 19.66
C SER A 22 33.56 8.49 19.86
N TRP A 23 33.03 7.43 19.26
CA TRP A 23 33.61 6.09 19.36
C TRP A 23 34.86 5.96 18.48
N LEU A 24 34.84 6.49 17.26
CA LEU A 24 36.00 6.44 16.36
C LEU A 24 37.16 7.27 16.89
N SER A 25 36.88 8.48 17.38
CA SER A 25 37.85 9.36 18.04
C SER A 25 38.60 8.70 19.21
N ARG A 26 38.02 7.64 19.82
CA ARG A 26 38.61 6.94 20.96
C ARG A 26 39.66 5.90 20.57
N PHE A 27 39.76 5.52 19.30
CA PHE A 27 40.69 4.49 18.79
C PHE A 27 42.05 5.03 18.29
N GLY A 28 42.30 6.34 18.39
CA GLY A 28 43.57 6.97 18.00
C GLY A 28 43.41 8.00 16.88
N ASP A 29 44.50 8.29 16.17
CA ASP A 29 44.54 9.24 15.03
C ASP A 29 43.66 8.70 13.90
N SER A 30 42.38 9.06 13.99
CA SER A 30 41.33 8.53 13.13
C SER A 30 41.40 9.29 11.82
N ASP A 31 41.70 8.58 10.74
CA ASP A 31 41.71 9.18 9.41
C ASP A 31 40.37 9.91 9.18
N PRO A 32 40.39 11.24 8.94
CA PRO A 32 39.19 12.04 8.71
C PRO A 32 38.27 11.47 7.64
N VAL A 33 38.83 10.75 6.65
CA VAL A 33 38.09 10.11 5.57
C VAL A 33 37.22 8.96 6.10
N ILE A 34 37.70 8.19 7.08
CA ILE A 34 36.94 7.09 7.67
C ILE A 34 35.76 7.64 8.49
N VAL A 35 35.99 8.71 9.26
CA VAL A 35 34.92 9.39 10.02
C VAL A 35 33.85 9.91 9.06
N LEU A 36 34.24 10.63 8.01
CA LEU A 36 33.32 11.16 7.00
C LEU A 36 32.53 10.05 6.30
N SER A 37 33.22 8.97 5.91
CA SER A 37 32.58 7.83 5.25
C SER A 37 31.57 7.14 6.17
N ALA A 38 31.90 6.95 7.45
CA ALA A 38 31.00 6.37 8.43
C ALA A 38 29.78 7.26 8.69
N MET A 39 29.96 8.59 8.74
CA MET A 39 28.86 9.54 8.88
C MET A 39 27.92 9.52 7.67
N ILE A 40 28.46 9.50 6.45
CA ILE A 40 27.67 9.39 5.23
C ILE A 40 26.90 8.06 5.18
N LEU A 41 27.55 6.96 5.58
CA LEU A 41 26.92 5.65 5.63
C LEU A 41 25.75 5.63 6.64
N ALA A 42 25.96 6.08 7.87
CA ALA A 42 24.90 6.15 8.88
C ALA A 42 23.74 7.07 8.45
N GLY A 43 24.06 8.24 7.85
CA GLY A 43 23.06 9.16 7.32
C GLY A 43 22.25 8.57 6.17
N SER A 44 22.91 7.90 5.21
CA SER A 44 22.23 7.25 4.08
C SER A 44 21.33 6.09 4.52
N LEU A 45 21.78 5.30 5.51
CA LEU A 45 21.00 4.21 6.07
C LEU A 45 19.72 4.74 6.74
N ALA A 46 19.84 5.80 7.54
CA ALA A 46 18.70 6.45 8.16
C ALA A 46 17.71 7.02 7.13
N ALA A 47 18.24 7.70 6.09
CA ALA A 47 17.43 8.22 4.99
C ALA A 47 16.69 7.09 4.26
N MET A 48 17.33 5.96 4.02
CA MET A 48 16.72 4.79 3.38
C MET A 48 15.56 4.23 4.22
N ILE A 49 15.74 4.10 5.53
CA ILE A 49 14.69 3.61 6.45
C ILE A 49 13.48 4.56 6.44
N LEU A 50 13.71 5.87 6.47
CA LEU A 50 12.64 6.88 6.36
C LEU A 50 11.90 6.76 5.02
N LEU A 51 12.63 6.62 3.91
CA LEU A 51 12.04 6.49 2.59
C LEU A 51 11.19 5.22 2.46
N LEU A 52 11.64 4.11 3.05
CA LEU A 52 10.90 2.85 3.08
C LEU A 52 9.59 2.98 3.85
N ASN A 53 9.62 3.63 5.01
CA ASN A 53 8.40 3.91 5.79
C ASN A 53 7.38 4.73 4.98
N MET A 54 7.84 5.78 4.30
CA MET A 54 6.95 6.59 3.44
C MET A 54 6.36 5.79 2.28
N ARG A 55 7.13 4.87 1.68
CA ARG A 55 6.65 3.99 0.60
C ARG A 55 5.63 2.98 1.11
N LEU A 56 5.83 2.42 2.31
CA LEU A 56 4.90 1.50 2.95
C LEU A 56 3.54 2.16 3.19
N ILE A 57 3.52 3.37 3.73
CA ILE A 57 2.27 4.12 3.96
C ILE A 57 1.52 4.36 2.65
N LYS A 58 2.23 4.73 1.57
CA LYS A 58 1.61 4.91 0.25
C LYS A 58 1.05 3.60 -0.32
N LEU A 59 1.76 2.49 -0.12
CA LEU A 59 1.30 1.17 -0.55
C LEU A 59 0.03 0.76 0.21
N GLU A 60 -0.01 1.01 1.50
CA GLU A 60 -1.18 0.76 2.34
C GLU A 60 -2.40 1.55 1.84
N GLU A 61 -2.23 2.84 1.53
CA GLU A 61 -3.29 3.69 0.98
C GLU A 61 -3.81 3.16 -0.37
N ILE A 62 -2.91 2.77 -1.27
CA ILE A 62 -3.27 2.19 -2.58
C ILE A 62 -4.01 0.86 -2.40
N VAL A 63 -3.56 0.00 -1.50
CA VAL A 63 -4.20 -1.29 -1.21
C VAL A 63 -5.61 -1.08 -0.66
N ASN A 64 -5.76 -0.16 0.31
CA ASN A 64 -7.06 0.13 0.93
C ASN A 64 -8.04 0.74 -0.09
N ALA A 65 -7.56 1.62 -0.97
CA ALA A 65 -8.34 2.16 -2.09
C ALA A 65 -8.79 1.04 -3.06
N LYS A 66 -7.90 0.09 -3.39
CA LYS A 66 -8.21 -1.08 -4.21
C LYS A 66 -9.24 -2.00 -3.54
N GLU A 67 -9.13 -2.25 -2.24
CA GLU A 67 -10.08 -3.09 -1.52
C GLU A 67 -11.50 -2.49 -1.56
N ARG A 68 -11.60 -1.18 -1.35
CA ARG A 68 -12.86 -0.44 -1.47
C ARG A 68 -13.43 -0.50 -2.89
N SER A 69 -12.59 -0.35 -3.91
CA SER A 69 -13.04 -0.41 -5.30
C SER A 69 -13.48 -1.82 -5.71
N ILE A 70 -12.80 -2.87 -5.25
CA ILE A 70 -13.21 -4.27 -5.46
C ILE A 70 -14.58 -4.52 -4.83
N ARG A 71 -14.81 -4.05 -3.60
CA ARG A 71 -16.10 -4.21 -2.91
C ARG A 71 -17.25 -3.53 -3.68
N ILE A 72 -17.02 -2.34 -4.21
CA ILE A 72 -18.02 -1.61 -5.01
C ILE A 72 -18.28 -2.34 -6.34
N ASN A 73 -17.22 -2.81 -7.02
CA ASN A 73 -17.36 -3.55 -8.26
C ASN A 73 -18.10 -4.88 -8.09
N ILE A 74 -17.85 -5.63 -7.01
CA ILE A 74 -18.57 -6.88 -6.72
C ILE A 74 -20.08 -6.62 -6.59
N LYS A 75 -20.48 -5.56 -5.86
CA LYS A 75 -21.90 -5.17 -5.76
C LYS A 75 -22.49 -4.77 -7.11
N GLY A 76 -21.74 -4.03 -7.93
CA GLY A 76 -22.17 -3.70 -9.28
C GLY A 76 -22.29 -4.94 -10.18
N VAL A 77 -21.42 -5.93 -10.03
CA VAL A 77 -21.49 -7.20 -10.78
C VAL A 77 -22.68 -8.04 -10.31
N GLU A 78 -22.97 -8.11 -9.00
CA GLU A 78 -24.20 -8.74 -8.47
C GLU A 78 -25.46 -8.08 -9.03
N GLU A 79 -25.59 -6.75 -8.94
CA GLU A 79 -26.78 -6.04 -9.45
C GLU A 79 -26.97 -6.22 -10.97
N ASN A 80 -25.87 -6.28 -11.73
CA ASN A 80 -25.94 -6.55 -13.17
C ASN A 80 -26.28 -8.02 -13.47
N LEU A 81 -25.78 -8.96 -12.66
CA LEU A 81 -26.13 -10.38 -12.76
C LEU A 81 -27.61 -10.60 -12.46
N ASP A 82 -28.14 -10.01 -11.39
CA ASP A 82 -29.56 -10.13 -11.01
C ASP A 82 -30.47 -9.61 -12.12
N LYS A 83 -30.20 -8.42 -12.66
CA LYS A 83 -30.95 -7.86 -13.79
C LYS A 83 -30.90 -8.75 -15.03
N LYS A 84 -29.75 -9.34 -15.33
CA LYS A 84 -29.56 -10.22 -16.49
C LYS A 84 -30.27 -11.56 -16.28
N MET A 85 -30.29 -12.07 -15.04
CA MET A 85 -30.99 -13.31 -14.67
C MET A 85 -32.50 -13.13 -14.70
N GLU A 86 -32.99 -11.97 -14.25
CA GLU A 86 -34.41 -11.59 -14.34
C GLU A 86 -34.86 -11.44 -15.80
N ALA A 87 -34.05 -10.80 -16.65
CA ALA A 87 -34.30 -10.70 -18.08
C ALA A 87 -34.32 -12.09 -18.78
N ILE A 88 -33.42 -13.00 -18.39
CA ILE A 88 -33.41 -14.38 -18.90
C ILE A 88 -34.67 -15.15 -18.42
N ALA A 89 -35.06 -15.01 -17.16
CA ALA A 89 -36.26 -15.65 -16.62
C ALA A 89 -37.53 -15.15 -17.32
N GLN A 90 -37.61 -13.85 -17.62
CA GLN A 90 -38.73 -13.25 -18.33
C GLN A 90 -38.79 -13.69 -19.79
N ASN A 91 -37.66 -13.73 -20.50
CA ASN A 91 -37.59 -14.27 -21.86
C ASN A 91 -37.94 -15.76 -21.91
N THR A 92 -37.52 -16.53 -20.90
CA THR A 92 -37.85 -17.96 -20.79
C THR A 92 -39.34 -18.16 -20.56
N ARG A 93 -39.97 -17.39 -19.68
CA ARG A 93 -41.43 -17.41 -19.48
C ARG A 93 -42.20 -17.04 -20.74
N ASN A 94 -41.78 -16.01 -21.47
CA ASN A 94 -42.42 -15.61 -22.71
C ASN A 94 -42.31 -16.71 -23.78
N THR A 95 -41.12 -17.27 -23.96
CA THR A 95 -40.88 -18.37 -24.90
C THR A 95 -41.72 -19.61 -24.53
N ILE A 96 -41.74 -20.01 -23.26
CA ILE A 96 -42.58 -21.13 -22.78
C ILE A 96 -44.07 -20.84 -23.00
N GLY A 97 -44.52 -19.61 -22.77
CA GLY A 97 -45.91 -19.19 -23.01
C GLY A 97 -46.31 -19.26 -24.49
N GLU A 98 -45.40 -18.93 -25.41
CA GLU A 98 -45.63 -19.08 -26.85
C GLU A 98 -45.63 -20.54 -27.31
N PHE A 99 -44.73 -21.37 -26.76
CA PHE A 99 -44.73 -22.81 -27.02
C PHE A 99 -46.01 -23.49 -26.48
N SER A 100 -46.45 -23.13 -25.29
CA SER A 100 -47.71 -23.63 -24.71
C SER A 100 -48.92 -23.26 -25.58
N LYS A 101 -48.99 -22.03 -26.08
CA LYS A 101 -50.05 -21.60 -27.02
C LYS A 101 -49.99 -22.32 -28.37
N ARG A 102 -48.81 -22.72 -28.84
CA ARG A 102 -48.64 -23.49 -30.08
C ARG A 102 -48.95 -24.98 -29.93
N ILE A 103 -48.74 -25.57 -28.77
CA ILE A 103 -49.02 -26.99 -28.50
C ILE A 103 -50.51 -27.22 -28.20
N TYR A 104 -51.22 -26.20 -27.69
CA TYR A 104 -52.65 -26.28 -27.38
C TYR A 104 -53.58 -25.97 -28.58
N ARG A 105 -53.02 -25.80 -29.78
CA ARG A 105 -53.77 -25.56 -31.03
C ARG A 105 -53.45 -26.68 -32.01
#